data_AF-A0A5R8Y7G3-F1
#
_entry.id   AF-A0A5R8Y7G3-F1
#
_cell.length_a   1.000
_cell.length_b   1.000
_cell.length_c   1.000
_cell.angle_alpha   90.00
_cell.angle_beta   90.00
_cell.angle_gamma   90.00
#
_symmetry.space_group_name_H-M   'P 1'
#
loop_
_entity.id
_entity.type
_entity.pdbx_description
1 polymer ?
#
loop_
_entity_poly.entity_id
_entity_poly.type
_entity_poly.pdbx_seq_one_letter_code
_entity_poly.pdbx_strand_id
1 'polypeptide(L)'
;MIVNKQLIEETQSVATQVQDAIGWVGQADNTKRIGEAINSVDKELKRGKVEALRLEEAAQRPMAVAVFGASQVGKSHLISVLARKDDDLFAMFDGVDEPVSWRPAKTTQFDRWNIVVTGGHGSLQR
;
A
#
# COMPACT_ATOMS: atom_id res chain seq x y z
N MET A 1 2.32 -7.80 -14.00
CA MET A 1 1.06 -7.50 -13.31
C MET A 1 1.12 -8.19 -11.98
N ILE A 2 1.34 -7.43 -10.90
CA ILE A 2 0.80 -7.58 -9.54
C ILE A 2 1.61 -6.64 -8.62
N VAL A 3 0.93 -5.67 -8.02
CA VAL A 3 1.40 -4.89 -6.85
C VAL A 3 1.61 -5.90 -5.71
N ASN A 4 2.83 -5.96 -5.15
CA ASN A 4 3.24 -6.87 -4.07
C ASN A 4 2.41 -8.17 -3.95
N LYS A 5 2.72 -9.16 -4.79
CA LYS A 5 1.95 -10.41 -4.92
C LYS A 5 1.77 -11.15 -3.61
N GLN A 6 2.82 -11.15 -2.80
CA GLN A 6 2.81 -11.76 -1.48
C GLN A 6 1.77 -11.10 -0.56
N LEU A 7 1.71 -9.76 -0.53
CA LEU A 7 0.74 -9.05 0.31
C LEU A 7 -0.71 -9.32 -0.10
N ILE A 8 -0.98 -9.43 -1.41
CA ILE A 8 -2.31 -9.78 -1.90
C ILE A 8 -2.69 -11.21 -1.47
N GLU A 9 -1.78 -12.17 -1.65
CA GLU A 9 -2.02 -13.57 -1.26
C GLU A 9 -2.25 -13.72 0.25
N GLU A 10 -1.47 -13.02 1.07
CA GLU A 10 -1.61 -13.03 2.53
C GLU A 10 -2.95 -12.44 2.97
N THR A 11 -3.36 -11.30 2.42
CA THR A 11 -4.65 -10.67 2.77
C THR A 11 -5.85 -11.51 2.34
N GLN A 12 -5.78 -12.17 1.17
CA GLN A 12 -6.80 -13.13 0.73
C GLN A 12 -6.87 -14.37 1.62
N SER A 13 -5.71 -14.90 2.04
CA SER A 13 -5.64 -16.02 2.97
C SER A 13 -6.31 -15.70 4.30
N VAL A 14 -6.06 -14.52 4.87
CA VAL A 14 -6.70 -14.08 6.12
C VAL A 14 -8.21 -13.95 5.95
N ALA A 15 -8.69 -13.33 4.86
CA ALA A 15 -10.12 -13.19 4.59
C ALA A 15 -10.84 -14.56 4.51
N THR A 16 -10.19 -15.54 3.86
CA THR A 16 -10.69 -16.91 3.74
C THR A 16 -10.73 -17.62 5.09
N GLN A 17 -9.65 -17.56 5.86
CA GLN A 17 -9.56 -18.22 7.17
C GLN A 17 -10.58 -17.67 8.17
N VAL A 18 -10.85 -16.36 8.15
CA VAL A 18 -11.88 -15.77 9.01
C VAL A 18 -13.28 -16.22 8.58
N GLN A 19 -13.54 -16.35 7.28
CA GLN A 19 -14.80 -16.89 6.77
C GLN A 19 -15.01 -18.35 7.20
N ASP A 20 -13.95 -19.16 7.13
CA ASP A 20 -13.97 -20.55 7.58
C ASP A 20 -14.20 -20.64 9.09
N ALA A 21 -13.58 -19.75 9.87
CA ALA A 21 -13.79 -19.67 11.31
C ALA A 21 -15.25 -19.33 11.68
N ILE A 22 -15.88 -18.38 10.97
CA ILE A 22 -17.32 -18.08 11.15
C ILE A 22 -18.16 -19.32 10.84
N GLY A 23 -17.85 -20.03 9.76
CA GLY A 23 -18.53 -21.27 9.39
C GLY A 23 -18.38 -22.37 10.45
N TRP A 24 -17.18 -22.52 11.00
CA TRP A 24 -16.87 -23.47 12.07
C TRP A 24 -17.64 -23.15 13.35
N VAL A 25 -17.66 -21.88 13.77
CA VAL A 25 -18.39 -21.41 14.95
C VAL A 25 -19.91 -21.61 14.79
N GLY A 26 -20.45 -21.53 13.57
CA GLY A 26 -21.87 -21.77 13.30
C GLY A 26 -22.32 -23.24 13.40
N GLN A 27 -21.41 -24.21 13.52
CA GLN A 27 -21.76 -25.62 13.64
C GLN A 27 -22.27 -25.95 15.05
N ALA A 28 -23.38 -26.68 15.15
CA ALA A 28 -24.05 -26.97 16.42
C ALA A 28 -23.13 -27.62 17.48
N ASP A 29 -22.21 -28.49 17.07
CA ASP A 29 -21.26 -29.14 17.97
C ASP A 29 -20.22 -28.16 18.53
N ASN A 30 -19.78 -27.18 17.72
CA ASN A 30 -18.81 -26.18 18.13
C ASN A 30 -19.47 -25.08 18.96
N THR A 31 -20.70 -24.68 18.63
CA THR A 31 -21.50 -23.78 19.46
C THR A 31 -21.65 -24.29 20.88
N LYS A 32 -21.93 -25.59 21.05
CA LYS A 32 -21.99 -26.23 22.38
C LYS A 32 -20.65 -26.23 23.11
N ARG A 33 -19.54 -26.39 22.38
CA ARG A 33 -18.17 -26.36 22.96
C ARG A 33 -17.76 -24.96 23.43
N ILE A 34 -18.16 -23.91 22.70
CA ILE A 34 -17.86 -22.51 23.03
C ILE A 34 -18.78 -21.98 24.14
N GLY A 35 -20.02 -22.47 24.19
CA GLY A 35 -20.97 -22.15 25.25
C GLY A 35 -21.41 -20.68 25.22
N GLU A 36 -21.40 -20.03 26.39
CA GLU A 36 -21.97 -18.69 26.58
C GLU A 36 -21.23 -17.59 25.80
N ALA A 37 -19.96 -17.80 25.47
CA ALA A 37 -19.14 -16.86 24.71
C ALA A 37 -19.44 -16.87 23.19
N ILE A 38 -20.34 -17.72 22.72
CA ILE A 38 -20.59 -17.88 21.27
C ILE A 38 -20.94 -16.55 20.58
N ASN A 39 -21.77 -15.74 21.23
CA ASN A 39 -22.24 -14.48 20.68
C ASN A 39 -21.13 -13.41 20.62
N SER A 40 -20.22 -13.39 21.59
CA SER A 40 -19.07 -12.48 21.57
C SER A 40 -18.05 -12.90 20.52
N VAL A 41 -17.76 -14.21 20.43
CA VAL A 41 -16.85 -14.78 19.43
C VAL A 41 -17.36 -14.56 18.01
N ASP A 42 -18.63 -14.86 17.73
CA ASP A 42 -19.24 -14.62 16.41
C ASP A 42 -19.19 -13.13 16.02
N LYS A 43 -19.46 -12.24 16.99
CA LYS A 43 -19.36 -10.79 16.77
C LYS A 43 -17.94 -10.34 16.43
N GLU A 44 -16.94 -10.84 17.16
CA GLU A 44 -15.54 -10.51 16.91
C GLU A 44 -15.05 -11.03 15.56
N LEU A 45 -15.42 -12.27 15.19
CA LEU A 45 -15.08 -12.85 13.90
C LEU A 45 -15.73 -12.07 12.74
N LYS A 46 -16.99 -11.66 12.87
CA LYS A 46 -17.65 -10.81 11.89
C LYS A 46 -16.97 -9.45 11.74
N ARG A 47 -16.49 -8.85 12.83
CA ARG A 47 -15.69 -7.62 12.78
C ARG A 47 -14.36 -7.85 12.06
N GLY A 48 -13.64 -8.91 12.44
CA GLY A 48 -12.38 -9.30 11.80
C GLY A 48 -12.53 -9.57 10.30
N LYS A 49 -13.67 -10.14 9.88
CA LYS A 49 -13.97 -10.34 8.45
C LYS A 49 -14.04 -9.02 7.70
N VAL A 50 -14.72 -8.01 8.26
CA VAL A 50 -14.82 -6.68 7.64
C VAL A 50 -13.44 -6.04 7.51
N GLU A 51 -12.59 -6.19 8.52
CA GLU A 51 -11.21 -5.68 8.50
C GLU A 51 -10.36 -6.40 7.45
N ALA A 52 -10.43 -7.73 7.38
CA ALA A 52 -9.70 -8.52 6.38
C ALA A 52 -10.10 -8.14 4.94
N LEU A 53 -11.38 -7.95 4.66
CA LEU A 53 -11.86 -7.50 3.35
C LEU A 53 -11.34 -6.10 2.99
N ARG A 54 -11.27 -5.19 3.96
CA ARG A 54 -10.69 -3.85 3.74
C ARG A 54 -9.19 -3.92 3.44
N LEU A 55 -8.47 -4.83 4.08
CA LEU A 55 -7.04 -5.06 3.80
C LEU A 55 -6.83 -5.64 2.40
N GLU A 56 -7.64 -6.63 2.01
CA GLU A 56 -7.60 -7.20 0.67
C GLU A 56 -7.85 -6.12 -0.41
N GLU A 57 -8.87 -5.27 -0.21
CA GLU A 57 -9.16 -4.17 -1.11
C GLU A 57 -8.00 -3.16 -1.17
N ALA A 58 -7.39 -2.84 -0.03
CA ALA A 58 -6.26 -1.92 0.05
C ALA A 58 -5.00 -2.46 -0.64
N ALA A 59 -4.70 -3.74 -0.51
CA ALA A 59 -3.55 -4.38 -1.15
C ALA A 59 -3.62 -4.34 -2.68
N GLN A 60 -4.83 -4.25 -3.24
CA GLN A 60 -5.07 -4.16 -4.69
C GLN A 60 -4.97 -2.73 -5.24
N ARG A 61 -5.00 -1.70 -4.38
CA ARG A 61 -4.94 -0.31 -4.82
C ARG A 61 -3.54 0.02 -5.33
N PRO A 62 -3.41 0.68 -6.50
CA PRO A 62 -2.12 1.20 -6.94
C PRO A 62 -1.57 2.18 -5.90
N MET A 63 -0.27 2.05 -5.57
CA MET A 63 0.40 3.02 -4.71
C MET A 63 0.43 4.38 -5.39
N ALA A 64 0.08 5.43 -4.65
CA ALA A 64 0.17 6.82 -5.09
C ALA A 64 1.23 7.54 -4.27
N VAL A 65 2.10 8.29 -4.94
CA VAL A 65 3.08 9.16 -4.29
C VAL A 65 3.01 10.53 -4.93
N ALA A 66 3.02 11.55 -4.08
CA ALA A 66 3.01 12.94 -4.48
C ALA A 66 4.35 13.59 -4.13
N VAL A 67 4.90 14.34 -5.09
CA VAL A 67 6.16 15.07 -4.94
C VAL A 67 5.85 16.55 -4.89
N PHE A 68 6.11 17.19 -3.74
CA PHE A 68 5.88 18.62 -3.53
C PHE A 68 7.21 19.36 -3.35
N GLY A 69 7.29 20.62 -3.82
CA GLY A 69 8.46 21.47 -3.62
C GLY A 69 8.37 22.81 -4.37
N ALA A 70 8.97 23.86 -3.79
CA ALA A 70 8.92 25.24 -4.29
C ALA A 70 9.69 25.46 -5.61
N SER A 71 10.67 24.60 -5.92
CA SER A 71 11.51 24.72 -7.11
C SER A 71 10.79 24.20 -8.37
N GLN A 72 10.74 25.03 -9.41
CA GLN A 72 10.14 24.75 -10.72
C GLN A 72 10.99 23.81 -11.58
N VAL A 73 12.17 23.42 -11.11
CA VAL A 73 13.15 22.62 -11.88
C VAL A 73 13.51 21.38 -11.08
N GLY A 74 13.24 20.20 -11.62
CA GLY A 74 13.71 18.92 -11.07
C GLY A 74 12.63 17.94 -10.57
N LYS A 75 11.38 18.36 -10.31
CA LYS A 75 10.30 17.45 -9.88
C LYS A 75 9.99 16.36 -10.92
N SER A 76 9.88 16.74 -12.19
CA SER A 76 9.66 15.79 -13.30
C SER A 76 10.88 14.92 -13.58
N HIS A 77 12.09 15.43 -13.33
CA HIS A 77 13.33 14.65 -13.45
C HIS A 77 13.42 13.59 -12.34
N LEU A 78 13.12 13.97 -11.09
CA LEU A 78 13.00 13.06 -9.96
C LEU A 78 12.01 11.94 -10.26
N ILE A 79 10.82 12.26 -10.78
CA ILE A 79 9.83 11.26 -11.20
C ILE A 79 10.38 10.33 -12.29
N SER A 80 11.07 10.88 -13.29
CA SER A 80 11.67 10.12 -14.38
C SER A 80 12.74 9.14 -13.88
N VAL A 81 13.59 9.55 -12.94
CA VAL A 81 14.61 8.67 -12.32
C VAL A 81 13.95 7.62 -11.44
N LEU A 82 12.97 8.01 -10.61
CA LEU A 82 12.21 7.07 -9.77
C LEU A 82 11.45 6.03 -10.59
N ALA A 83 10.96 6.38 -11.78
CA ALA A 83 10.23 5.46 -12.65
C ALA A 83 11.15 4.46 -13.38
N ARG A 84 12.47 4.67 -13.40
CA ARG A 84 13.43 3.76 -14.02
C ARG A 84 13.73 2.59 -13.09
N LYS A 85 13.87 1.41 -13.68
CA LYS A 85 14.31 0.21 -12.98
C LYS A 85 15.84 0.21 -12.92
N ASP A 86 16.40 -0.02 -11.73
CA ASP A 86 17.84 -0.19 -11.47
C ASP A 86 18.72 1.07 -11.73
N ASP A 87 18.18 2.29 -11.57
CA ASP A 87 18.93 3.56 -11.64
C ASP A 87 19.09 4.16 -10.22
N ASP A 88 20.24 4.80 -9.95
CA ASP A 88 20.50 5.43 -8.65
C ASP A 88 20.04 6.88 -8.68
N LEU A 89 19.24 7.27 -7.67
CA LEU A 89 18.86 8.66 -7.48
C LEU A 89 19.91 9.34 -6.59
N PHE A 90 20.65 10.29 -7.16
CA PHE A 90 21.53 11.16 -6.41
C PHE A 90 20.81 12.46 -6.06
N ALA A 91 20.76 12.80 -4.78
CA ALA A 91 20.16 14.02 -4.28
C ALA A 91 21.18 14.83 -3.46
N MET A 92 21.28 16.12 -3.75
CA MET A 92 21.99 17.08 -2.90
C MET A 92 21.01 17.59 -1.84
N PHE A 93 21.41 17.52 -0.58
CA PHE A 93 20.66 18.08 0.54
C PHE A 93 21.45 19.24 1.14
N ASP A 94 20.74 20.31 1.53
CA ASP A 94 21.38 21.45 2.19
C ASP A 94 22.07 20.99 3.49
N GLY A 95 23.35 21.33 3.64
CA GLY A 95 24.16 20.92 4.80
C GLY A 95 24.83 19.56 4.67
N VAL A 96 24.77 18.91 3.50
CA VAL A 96 25.56 17.70 3.18
C VAL A 96 26.50 18.02 2.01
N ASP A 97 27.81 17.92 2.26
CA ASP A 97 28.85 18.26 1.27
C ASP A 97 28.94 17.21 0.13
N GLU A 98 28.47 15.99 0.37
CA GLU A 98 28.48 14.90 -0.60
C GLU A 98 27.07 14.51 -1.07
N PRO A 99 26.87 14.17 -2.35
CA PRO A 99 25.58 13.71 -2.86
C PRO A 99 25.15 12.41 -2.17
N VAL A 100 23.92 12.38 -1.64
CA VAL A 100 23.35 11.16 -1.06
C VAL A 100 22.74 10.32 -2.18
N SER A 101 23.19 9.07 -2.28
CA SER A 101 22.60 8.10 -3.21
C SER A 101 21.44 7.35 -2.55
N TRP A 102 20.33 7.22 -3.27
CA TRP A 102 19.21 6.40 -2.88
C TRP A 102 18.84 5.46 -4.03
N ARG A 103 18.82 4.16 -3.74
CA ARG A 103 18.40 3.14 -4.69
C ARG A 103 16.98 2.69 -4.36
N PRO A 104 16.00 2.84 -5.27
CA PRO A 104 14.68 2.26 -5.05
C PRO A 104 14.82 0.76 -4.85
N ALA A 105 14.19 0.23 -3.81
CA ALA A 105 14.09 -1.22 -3.63
C ALA A 105 13.49 -1.84 -4.90
N LYS A 106 13.96 -3.03 -5.30
CA LYS A 106 13.51 -3.76 -6.51
C LYS A 106 12.03 -4.11 -6.41
N THR A 107 11.15 -3.13 -6.62
CA THR A 107 9.72 -3.32 -6.74
C THR A 107 9.40 -3.42 -8.22
N THR A 108 8.77 -4.52 -8.60
CA THR A 108 8.78 -5.01 -9.99
C THR A 108 7.85 -4.24 -10.93
N GLN A 109 7.24 -3.11 -10.53
CA GLN A 109 6.30 -2.43 -11.41
C GLN A 109 6.05 -0.94 -11.06
N PHE A 110 6.77 -0.03 -11.73
CA PHE A 110 6.51 1.41 -11.70
C PHE A 110 5.35 1.85 -12.64
N ASP A 111 4.82 0.95 -13.48
CA ASP A 111 3.86 1.25 -14.57
C ASP A 111 2.46 1.76 -14.14
N ARG A 112 2.11 1.79 -12.85
CA ARG A 112 0.74 2.13 -12.38
C ARG A 112 0.68 3.14 -11.24
N TRP A 113 1.73 3.90 -10.99
CA TRP A 113 1.68 4.94 -9.96
C TRP A 113 0.86 6.12 -10.45
N ASN A 114 -0.14 6.53 -9.66
CA ASN A 114 -0.77 7.83 -9.84
C ASN A 114 0.18 8.89 -9.26
N ILE A 115 0.99 9.51 -10.13
CA ILE A 115 1.91 10.56 -9.75
C ILE A 115 1.24 11.91 -10.02
N VAL A 116 0.99 12.66 -8.94
CA VAL A 116 0.43 14.01 -9.03
C VAL A 116 1.53 15.02 -8.78
N VAL A 117 1.79 15.87 -9.77
CA VAL A 117 2.69 17.03 -9.67
C VAL A 117 1.83 18.29 -9.62
N THR A 118 1.83 19.00 -8.49
CA THR A 118 1.18 20.30 -8.39
C THR A 118 2.22 21.42 -8.55
N GLY A 119 1.96 22.34 -9.47
CA GLY A 119 2.79 23.51 -9.74
C GLY A 119 1.95 24.79 -9.64
N GLY A 120 2.42 25.75 -8.84
CA GLY A 120 1.80 27.07 -8.71
C GLY A 120 1.89 27.87 -10.01
N HIS A 121 0.81 28.57 -10.34
CA HIS A 121 0.75 29.54 -11.44
C HIS A 121 1.75 30.68 -11.19
N GLY A 122 2.75 30.80 -12.07
CA GLY A 122 3.65 31.94 -12.17
C GLY A 122 3.81 32.30 -13.64
N SER A 123 3.24 33.44 -14.02
CA SER A 123 3.26 34.02 -15.36
C SER A 123 4.68 34.16 -15.91
N LEU A 124 4.99 33.48 -17.02
CA LEU A 124 6.14 33.78 -17.87
C LEU A 124 5.87 35.10 -18.61
N GLN A 125 6.49 36.19 -18.15
CA GLN A 125 6.81 37.32 -19.05
C GLN A 125 8.05 36.96 -19.87
N ARG A 126 8.03 37.40 -21.13
CA ARG A 126 9.04 37.16 -22.17
C ARG A 126 10.41 37.70 -21.82
#